data_AF-A0A3S0E8Z4-F1
#
_entry.id   AF-A0A3S0E8Z4-F1
#
_cell.length_a   1.000
_cell.length_b   1.000
_cell.length_c   1.000
_cell.angle_alpha   90.00
_cell.angle_beta   90.00
_cell.angle_gamma   90.00
#
_symmetry.space_group_name_H-M   'P 1'
#
loop_
_entity.id
_entity.type
_entity.pdbx_description
1 polymer ?
#
loop_
_entity_poly.entity_id
_entity_poly.type
_entity_poly.pdbx_seq_one_letter_code
_entity_poly.pdbx_strand_id
1 'polypeptide(L)'
;MYTFEWKPEKELAKKFSGHLVLKVPSHMERLDFSRSLLDESSGLSDANILAENSKKIVENAMKHIESVHLIRTEDGFAIPEKEWLLYDKDAAEILGAVGQHLLSGVRLGKK
;
A
#
# COMPACT_ATOMS: atom_id res chain seq x y z
N MET A 1 -17.95 -4.03 7.41
CA MET A 1 -16.71 -3.67 6.68
C MET A 1 -15.75 -4.83 6.87
N TYR A 2 -15.15 -5.36 5.81
CA TYR A 2 -14.19 -6.46 5.92
C TYR A 2 -12.78 -5.91 6.01
N THR A 3 -11.96 -6.53 6.85
CA THR A 3 -10.54 -6.20 7.02
C THR A 3 -9.70 -7.46 6.84
N PHE A 4 -8.42 -7.30 6.53
CA PHE A 4 -7.48 -8.40 6.46
C PHE A 4 -6.10 -7.97 6.95
N GLU A 5 -5.34 -8.95 7.44
CA GLU A 5 -3.94 -8.76 7.79
C GLU A 5 -3.07 -8.89 6.54
N TRP A 6 -2.34 -7.83 6.22
CA TRP A 6 -1.28 -7.86 5.23
C TRP A 6 0.07 -7.97 5.92
N LYS A 7 0.92 -8.86 5.42
CA LYS A 7 2.25 -9.10 5.98
C LYS A 7 3.32 -8.78 4.94
N PRO A 8 4.46 -8.18 5.32
CA PRO A 8 5.58 -7.99 4.42
C PRO A 8 6.01 -9.31 3.78
N GLU A 9 6.20 -9.33 2.46
CA GLU A 9 6.65 -10.51 1.72
C GLU A 9 8.08 -10.31 1.18
N LYS A 10 8.82 -11.41 1.00
CA LYS A 10 10.15 -11.45 0.35
C LYS A 10 11.15 -10.45 0.95
N GLU A 11 11.61 -9.47 0.16
CA GLU A 11 12.62 -8.49 0.58
C GLU A 11 12.11 -7.56 1.69
N LEU A 12 10.80 -7.24 1.69
CA LEU A 12 10.21 -6.42 2.75
C LEU A 12 10.18 -7.16 4.09
N ALA A 13 10.03 -8.49 4.08
CA ALA A 13 10.10 -9.30 5.28
C ALA A 13 11.49 -9.32 5.94
N LYS A 14 12.54 -8.95 5.20
CA LYS A 14 13.89 -8.77 5.76
C LYS A 14 14.03 -7.44 6.50
N LYS A 15 13.32 -6.40 6.05
CA LYS A 15 13.37 -5.02 6.59
C LYS A 15 12.32 -4.75 7.67
N PHE A 16 11.17 -5.42 7.60
CA PHE A 16 10.07 -5.24 8.52
C PHE A 16 9.49 -6.57 8.97
N SER A 17 9.13 -6.62 10.25
CA SER A 17 8.35 -7.69 10.84
C SER A 17 6.98 -7.16 11.29
N GLY A 18 6.02 -8.07 11.46
CA GLY A 18 4.67 -7.74 11.89
C GLY A 18 3.66 -7.69 10.74
N HIS A 19 2.65 -6.83 10.84
CA HIS A 19 1.55 -6.77 9.88
C HIS A 19 0.87 -5.40 9.83
N LEU A 20 0.05 -5.21 8.80
CA LEU A 20 -0.89 -4.10 8.66
C LEU A 20 -2.31 -4.65 8.67
N VAL A 21 -3.25 -3.92 9.26
CA VAL A 21 -4.69 -4.22 9.12
C VAL A 21 -5.26 -3.29 8.06
N LEU A 22 -5.81 -3.89 7.00
CA LEU A 22 -6.29 -3.16 5.83
C LEU A 22 -7.80 -3.35 5.67
N LYS A 23 -8.51 -2.26 5.41
CA LYS A 23 -9.89 -2.28 4.89
C LYS A 23 -9.90 -2.80 3.47
N VAL A 24 -10.80 -3.73 3.20
CA VAL A 24 -10.95 -4.29 1.86
C VAL A 24 -11.72 -3.30 0.99
N PRO A 25 -11.13 -2.81 -0.11
CA PRO A 25 -11.85 -2.00 -1.08
C PRO A 25 -12.91 -2.84 -1.78
N SER A 26 -14.08 -2.24 -1.98
CA SER A 26 -15.11 -2.84 -2.82
C SER A 26 -14.60 -3.05 -4.24
N HIS A 27 -15.28 -3.90 -5.01
CA HIS A 27 -14.92 -4.10 -6.41
C HIS A 27 -15.09 -2.80 -7.23
N MET A 28 -16.11 -2.01 -6.91
CA MET A 28 -16.34 -0.70 -7.54
C MET A 28 -15.20 0.28 -7.26
N GLU A 29 -14.78 0.41 -5.99
CA GLU A 29 -13.64 1.29 -5.63
C GLU A 29 -12.34 0.90 -6.36
N ARG A 30 -12.11 -0.40 -6.57
CA ARG A 30 -10.96 -0.88 -7.33
C ARG A 30 -11.02 -0.51 -8.80
N LEU A 31 -12.20 -0.62 -9.42
CA LEU A 31 -12.40 -0.24 -10.82
C LEU A 31 -12.23 1.27 -11.01
N ASP A 32 -12.84 2.08 -10.14
CA ASP A 32 -12.73 3.53 -10.17
C ASP A 32 -11.27 3.99 -10.00
N PHE A 33 -10.53 3.36 -9.08
CA PHE A 33 -9.12 3.65 -8.89
C PHE A 33 -8.26 3.19 -10.09
N SER A 34 -8.56 2.02 -10.68
CA SER A 34 -7.83 1.54 -11.87
C SER A 34 -8.03 2.47 -13.06
N ARG A 35 -9.23 3.04 -13.22
CA ARG A 35 -9.54 4.03 -14.25
C ARG A 35 -8.77 5.33 -14.04
N SER A 36 -8.65 5.80 -12.79
CA SER A 36 -7.94 7.05 -12.49
C SER A 36 -6.43 6.99 -12.73
N LEU A 37 -5.84 5.78 -12.82
CA LEU A 37 -4.46 5.56 -13.23
C LEU A 37 -4.26 5.60 -14.76
N LEU A 38 -5.33 5.39 -15.54
CA LEU A 38 -5.29 5.37 -17.01
C LEU A 38 -5.54 6.77 -17.62
N ASP A 39 -6.39 7.58 -17.00
CA ASP A 39 -6.79 8.90 -17.53
C ASP A 39 -5.65 9.92 -17.61
N GLU A 40 -4.56 9.76 -16.85
CA GLU A 40 -3.42 10.70 -16.85
C GLU A 40 -2.35 10.42 -17.92
N SER A 41 -2.59 9.43 -18.79
CA SER A 41 -1.69 9.10 -19.89
C SER A 41 -1.67 10.16 -21.02
N SER A 42 -2.57 11.14 -21.01
CA SER A 42 -2.63 12.19 -22.04
C SER A 42 -1.78 13.41 -21.69
N GLY A 43 -0.59 13.52 -22.28
CA GLY A 43 0.19 14.77 -22.33
C GLY A 43 1.33 14.91 -21.32
N LEU A 44 1.57 13.90 -20.48
CA LEU A 44 2.74 13.82 -19.59
C LEU A 44 3.83 12.95 -20.22
N SER A 45 5.10 13.20 -19.88
CA SER A 45 6.18 12.26 -20.18
C SER A 45 5.99 10.98 -19.37
N ASP A 46 6.51 9.85 -19.87
CA ASP A 46 6.41 8.55 -19.19
C ASP A 46 6.88 8.59 -17.73
N ALA A 47 7.93 9.35 -17.44
CA ALA A 47 8.46 9.53 -16.08
C ALA A 47 7.47 10.28 -15.15
N ASN A 48 6.76 11.28 -15.67
CA ASN A 48 5.78 12.03 -14.89
C ASN A 48 4.52 11.20 -14.64
N ILE A 49 4.10 10.39 -15.62
CA ILE A 49 2.98 9.44 -15.45
C ILE A 49 3.30 8.43 -14.33
N LEU A 50 4.52 7.89 -14.33
CA LEU A 50 4.97 6.95 -13.30
C LEU A 50 4.98 7.58 -11.91
N ALA A 51 5.42 8.84 -11.79
CA ALA A 51 5.45 9.56 -10.52
C ALA A 51 4.02 9.80 -9.98
N GLU A 52 3.10 10.29 -10.83
CA GLU A 52 1.73 10.60 -10.39
C GLU A 52 0.95 9.32 -10.06
N ASN A 53 1.12 8.26 -10.85
CA ASN A 53 0.54 6.96 -10.54
C ASN A 53 1.09 6.38 -9.23
N SER A 54 2.39 6.53 -8.95
CA SER A 54 2.99 6.08 -7.69
C SER A 54 2.39 6.81 -6.49
N LYS A 55 2.22 8.13 -6.61
CA LYS A 55 1.57 8.95 -5.57
C LYS A 55 0.13 8.50 -5.31
N LYS A 56 -0.67 8.30 -6.36
CA LYS A 56 -2.05 7.78 -6.25
C LYS A 56 -2.11 6.42 -5.56
N ILE A 57 -1.18 5.51 -5.87
CA ILE A 57 -1.09 4.18 -5.23
C ILE A 57 -0.84 4.33 -3.73
N VAL A 58 0.10 5.21 -3.35
CA VAL A 58 0.42 5.47 -1.94
C VAL A 58 -0.77 6.09 -1.20
N GLU A 59 -1.43 7.09 -1.79
CA GLU A 59 -2.63 7.73 -1.22
C GLU A 59 -3.77 6.71 -1.02
N ASN A 60 -3.99 5.85 -2.02
CA ASN A 60 -5.00 4.81 -1.93
C ASN A 60 -4.67 3.77 -0.85
N ALA A 61 -3.40 3.38 -0.70
CA ALA A 61 -2.96 2.50 0.38
C ALA A 61 -3.25 3.13 1.76
N MET A 62 -2.87 4.39 1.96
CA MET A 62 -3.08 5.12 3.22
C MET A 62 -4.56 5.25 3.61
N LYS A 63 -5.46 5.40 2.62
CA LYS A 63 -6.91 5.43 2.85
C LYS A 63 -7.44 4.10 3.44
N HIS A 64 -6.81 2.99 3.09
CA HIS A 64 -7.26 1.64 3.45
C HIS A 64 -6.54 1.06 4.66
N ILE A 65 -5.43 1.64 5.12
CA ILE A 65 -4.77 1.22 6.36
C ILE A 65 -5.61 1.64 7.58
N GLU A 66 -6.04 0.66 8.38
CA GLU A 66 -6.70 0.88 9.67
C GLU A 66 -5.70 0.98 10.81
N SER A 67 -4.77 0.04 10.88
CA SER A 67 -3.76 0.01 11.93
C SER A 67 -2.42 -0.51 11.41
N VAL A 68 -1.36 -0.09 12.10
CA VAL A 68 0.02 -0.47 11.81
C VAL A 68 0.58 -1.24 12.99
N HIS A 69 1.08 -2.44 12.72
CA HIS A 69 1.78 -3.28 13.69
C HIS A 69 3.11 -3.73 13.08
N LEU A 70 3.89 -2.76 12.59
CA LEU A 70 5.17 -2.99 11.92
C LEU A 70 6.34 -2.61 12.83
N ILE A 71 7.39 -3.41 12.76
CA ILE A 71 8.67 -3.16 13.46
C ILE A 71 9.78 -3.27 12.43
N ARG A 72 10.59 -2.22 12.28
CA ARG A 72 11.80 -2.23 11.45
C ARG A 72 12.83 -3.13 12.09
N THR A 73 13.38 -4.06 11.32
CA THR A 73 14.27 -5.11 11.83
C THR A 73 15.68 -4.61 12.12
N GLU A 74 16.14 -3.57 11.43
CA GLU A 74 17.49 -3.03 11.56
C GLU A 74 17.75 -2.41 12.94
N ASP A 75 16.80 -1.62 13.44
CA ASP A 75 16.93 -0.86 14.69
C ASP A 75 15.86 -1.20 15.73
N GLY A 76 14.94 -2.11 15.41
CA GLY A 76 13.83 -2.48 16.28
C GLY A 76 12.78 -1.39 16.42
N PHE A 77 12.78 -0.36 15.55
CA PHE A 77 11.84 0.74 15.64
C PHE A 77 10.41 0.27 15.31
N ALA A 78 9.52 0.36 16.29
CA ALA A 78 8.10 0.10 16.12
C ALA A 78 7.42 1.32 15.50
N ILE A 79 6.77 1.14 14.35
CA ILE A 79 6.04 2.20 13.66
C ILE A 79 4.75 2.47 14.45
N PRO A 80 4.59 3.65 15.09
CA PRO A 80 3.51 3.86 16.04
C PRO A 80 2.17 4.12 15.36
N GLU A 81 2.18 4.80 14.21
CA GLU A 81 0.96 5.24 13.51
C GLU A 81 1.16 5.18 12.00
N LYS A 82 0.07 5.17 11.22
CA LYS A 82 0.15 5.04 9.76
C LYS A 82 0.83 6.22 9.08
N GLU A 83 0.73 7.42 9.65
CA GLU A 83 1.32 8.65 9.14
C GLU A 83 2.85 8.54 9.08
N TRP A 84 3.46 7.77 9.98
CA TRP A 84 4.90 7.52 9.98
C TRP A 84 5.37 6.75 8.73
N LEU A 85 4.50 5.99 8.09
CA LEU A 85 4.82 5.28 6.85
C LEU A 85 5.16 6.24 5.69
N LEU A 86 4.73 7.51 5.76
CA LEU A 86 5.02 8.53 4.74
C LEU A 86 6.42 9.15 4.89
N TYR A 87 6.99 9.09 6.09
CA TYR A 87 8.28 9.72 6.41
C TYR A 87 9.44 8.74 6.42
N ASP A 88 9.14 7.44 6.50
CA ASP A 88 10.13 6.38 6.46
C ASP A 88 10.34 5.89 5.02
N LYS A 89 11.59 6.01 4.55
CA LYS A 89 11.98 5.65 3.17
C LYS A 89 11.69 4.18 2.87
N ASP A 90 11.94 3.28 3.81
CA ASP A 90 11.70 1.85 3.62
C ASP A 90 10.19 1.53 3.73
N ALA A 91 9.45 2.30 4.52
CA ALA A 91 7.99 2.18 4.59
C ALA A 91 7.29 2.62 3.30
N ALA A 92 7.88 3.49 2.48
CA ALA A 92 7.36 3.82 1.16
C ALA A 92 7.25 2.58 0.26
N GLU A 93 8.19 1.64 0.37
CA GLU A 93 8.15 0.36 -0.35
C GLU A 93 6.96 -0.50 0.13
N ILE A 94 6.64 -0.45 1.43
CA ILE A 94 5.45 -1.11 1.98
C ILE A 94 4.16 -0.50 1.42
N LEU A 95 4.05 0.84 1.36
CA LEU A 95 2.86 1.50 0.83
C LEU A 95 2.63 1.14 -0.64
N GLY A 96 3.70 1.07 -1.44
CA GLY A 96 3.63 0.59 -2.83
C GLY A 96 3.14 -0.85 -2.92
N ALA A 97 3.70 -1.77 -2.12
CA ALA A 97 3.30 -3.17 -2.12
C ALA A 97 1.84 -3.37 -1.67
N VAL A 98 1.41 -2.64 -0.63
CA VAL A 98 0.03 -2.63 -0.15
C VAL A 98 -0.92 -2.11 -1.21
N GLY A 99 -0.60 -0.99 -1.87
CA GLY A 99 -1.45 -0.41 -2.90
C GLY A 99 -1.65 -1.36 -4.09
N GLN A 100 -0.59 -2.05 -4.51
CA GLN A 100 -0.67 -3.10 -5.54
C GLN A 100 -1.50 -4.31 -5.07
N HIS A 101 -1.34 -4.71 -3.81
CA HIS A 101 -2.12 -5.80 -3.24
C HIS A 101 -3.62 -5.48 -3.21
N LEU A 102 -3.99 -4.25 -2.81
CA LEU A 102 -5.36 -3.75 -2.81
C LEU A 102 -5.97 -3.73 -4.23
N LEU A 103 -5.18 -3.34 -5.24
CA LEU A 103 -5.57 -3.34 -6.65
C LEU A 103 -5.81 -4.75 -7.20
N SER A 104 -4.85 -5.66 -6.98
CA SER A 104 -4.91 -7.04 -7.48
C SER A 104 -6.08 -7.85 -6.90
N GLY A 105 -6.69 -7.36 -5.82
CA GLY A 105 -7.89 -7.97 -5.26
C GLY A 105 -7.64 -9.36 -4.72
N VAL A 106 -6.46 -9.59 -4.12
CA VAL A 106 -6.07 -10.89 -3.56
C VAL A 106 -7.23 -11.44 -2.75
N ARG A 107 -7.61 -12.68 -3.10
CA ARG A 107 -8.70 -13.41 -2.45
C ARG A 107 -8.58 -13.25 -0.95
N LEU A 108 -9.57 -12.58 -0.35
CA LEU A 108 -9.77 -12.56 1.10
C LEU A 108 -9.72 -14.00 1.59
N GLY A 109 -8.60 -14.38 2.19
CA GLY A 109 -8.32 -15.67 2.82
C GLY A 109 -8.96 -16.90 2.16
N LYS A 110 -8.16 -17.74 1.50
CA LYS A 110 -8.33 -19.16 1.82
C LYS A 110 -7.81 -19.33 3.25
N LYS A 111 -8.74 -19.45 4.21
CA LYS A 111 -8.47 -20.11 5.48
C LYS A 111 -7.97 -21.53 5.23
#